data_AF-A0A7C0UR39-F1
#
_entry.id   AF-A0A7C0UR39-F1
#
_cell.length_a   1.000
_cell.length_b   1.000
_cell.length_c   1.000
_cell.angle_alpha   90.00
_cell.angle_beta   90.00
_cell.angle_gamma   90.00
#
_symmetry.space_group_name_H-M   'P 1'
#
loop_
_entity.id
_entity.type
_entity.pdbx_description
1 polymer ?
#
loop_
_entity_poly.entity_id
_entity_poly.type
_entity_poly.pdbx_seq_one_letter_code
_entity_poly.pdbx_strand_id
1 'polypeptide(L)'
;MSELEKLTREYEEKVRALQESCPHKHLSRWQPLFWALGHPTRFEVRICKRCGKIVKRRTHCDTCGKPVLVEKAIEGDGKTVPLGTYFCSKKCLKRYAENLK
;
A
#
# COMPACT_ATOMS: atom_id res chain seq x y z
N MET A 1 16.65 -11.53 -29.96
CA MET A 1 16.46 -11.72 -28.52
C MET A 1 17.43 -12.77 -28.02
N SER A 2 18.10 -12.49 -26.90
CA SER A 2 18.95 -13.43 -26.19
C SER A 2 18.13 -14.51 -25.48
N GLU A 3 18.79 -15.59 -25.05
CA GLU A 3 18.14 -16.65 -24.28
C GLU A 3 17.65 -16.15 -22.91
N LEU A 4 18.40 -15.24 -22.29
CA LEU A 4 18.01 -14.57 -21.05
C LEU A 4 16.69 -13.79 -21.21
N GLU A 5 16.53 -13.06 -22.31
CA GLU A 5 15.32 -12.29 -22.59
C GLU A 5 14.09 -13.21 -22.76
N LYS A 6 14.26 -14.38 -23.40
CA LYS A 6 13.17 -15.35 -23.56
C LYS A 6 12.71 -15.92 -22.23
N LEU A 7 13.65 -16.37 -21.39
CA LEU A 7 13.33 -16.93 -20.06
C LEU A 7 12.68 -15.89 -19.15
N THR A 8 13.16 -14.64 -19.20
CA THR A 8 12.57 -13.53 -18.44
C THR A 8 11.12 -13.31 -18.87
N ARG A 9 10.87 -13.22 -20.18
CA ARG A 9 9.52 -13.04 -20.72
C ARG A 9 8.59 -14.18 -20.33
N GLU A 10 9.01 -15.43 -20.48
CA GLU A 10 8.20 -16.59 -20.13
C GLU A 10 7.84 -16.61 -18.63
N TYR A 11 8.82 -16.28 -17.78
CA TYR A 11 8.59 -16.14 -16.35
C TYR A 11 7.54 -15.05 -16.05
N GLU A 12 7.69 -13.86 -16.63
CA GLU A 12 6.75 -12.75 -16.45
C GLU A 12 5.33 -13.09 -16.94
N GLU A 13 5.21 -13.76 -18.08
CA GLU A 13 3.94 -14.23 -18.63
C GLU A 13 3.25 -15.23 -17.69
N LYS A 14 3.99 -16.22 -17.19
CA LYS A 14 3.48 -17.20 -16.21
C LYS A 14 3.05 -16.55 -14.90
N VAL A 15 3.85 -15.61 -14.38
CA VAL A 15 3.51 -14.85 -13.17
C VAL A 15 2.25 -14.03 -13.40
N ARG A 16 2.13 -13.35 -14.54
CA ARG A 16 0.94 -12.56 -14.90
C ARG A 16 -0.31 -13.43 -14.97
N ALA A 17 -0.26 -14.53 -15.70
CA ALA A 17 -1.38 -15.47 -15.82
C ALA A 17 -1.82 -16.03 -14.46
N LEU A 18 -0.86 -16.34 -13.57
CA LEU A 18 -1.15 -16.75 -12.20
C LEU A 18 -1.83 -15.63 -11.40
N GLN A 19 -1.38 -14.38 -11.54
CA GLN A 19 -1.93 -13.24 -10.81
C GLN A 19 -3.33 -12.85 -11.28
N GLU A 20 -3.61 -12.97 -12.58
CA GLU A 20 -4.93 -12.66 -13.18
C GLU A 20 -5.98 -13.71 -12.82
N SER A 21 -5.60 -14.99 -12.80
CA SER A 21 -6.52 -16.09 -12.48
C SER A 21 -6.70 -16.35 -10.97
N CYS A 22 -5.93 -15.68 -10.10
CA CYS A 22 -5.95 -15.98 -8.66
C CYS A 22 -7.18 -15.39 -7.96
N PRO A 23 -7.99 -16.17 -7.23
CA PRO A 23 -9.13 -15.66 -6.47
C PRO A 23 -8.74 -14.98 -5.13
N HIS A 24 -7.45 -14.86 -4.84
CA HIS A 24 -6.89 -14.22 -3.64
C HIS A 24 -7.47 -14.66 -2.28
N LYS A 25 -7.87 -15.93 -2.15
CA LYS A 25 -8.44 -16.48 -0.90
C LYS A 25 -7.44 -16.58 0.26
N HIS A 26 -6.15 -16.81 -0.04
CA HIS A 26 -5.09 -16.99 0.96
C HIS A 26 -4.26 -15.73 1.12
N LEU A 27 -4.70 -14.84 2.01
CA LEU A 27 -4.02 -13.58 2.29
C LEU A 27 -3.08 -13.69 3.49
N SER A 28 -1.96 -13.00 3.44
CA SER A 28 -1.08 -12.81 4.59
C SER A 28 -1.77 -11.98 5.69
N ARG A 29 -1.13 -11.97 6.86
CA ARG A 29 -1.36 -10.95 7.89
C ARG A 29 -0.93 -9.59 7.30
N TRP A 30 -1.36 -8.50 7.92
CA TRP A 30 -0.76 -7.21 7.58
C TRP A 30 0.73 -7.24 7.87
N GLN A 31 1.52 -6.78 6.91
CA GLN A 31 2.97 -6.74 6.99
C GLN A 31 3.45 -5.32 6.70
N PRO A 32 4.43 -4.80 7.46
CA PRO A 32 5.02 -3.51 7.15
C PRO A 32 5.65 -3.54 5.76
N LEU A 33 5.40 -2.48 4.99
CA LEU A 33 6.03 -2.27 3.69
C LEU A 33 7.35 -1.56 3.91
N PHE A 34 8.43 -2.05 3.30
CA PHE A 34 9.75 -1.47 3.39
C PHE A 34 10.16 -0.92 2.03
N TRP A 35 10.73 0.28 1.98
CA TRP A 35 11.29 0.85 0.75
C TRP A 35 12.76 0.45 0.56
N ALA A 36 13.44 0.10 1.66
CA ALA A 36 14.75 -0.53 1.69
C ALA A 36 14.87 -1.44 2.92
N LEU A 37 15.88 -2.30 2.95
CA LEU A 37 16.12 -3.20 4.08
C LEU A 37 16.26 -2.40 5.39
N GLY A 38 15.44 -2.72 6.39
CA GLY A 38 15.44 -2.01 7.67
C GLY A 38 14.77 -0.63 7.66
N HIS A 39 14.27 -0.16 6.51
CA HIS A 39 13.57 1.12 6.39
C HIS A 39 12.06 0.92 6.13
N PRO A 40 11.26 0.77 7.20
CA PRO A 40 9.81 0.63 7.05
C PRO A 40 9.23 1.95 6.55
N THR A 41 8.30 1.84 5.62
CA THR A 41 7.33 2.88 5.34
C THR A 41 6.27 2.90 6.43
N ARG A 42 5.42 3.93 6.45
CA ARG A 42 4.21 3.98 7.29
C ARG A 42 3.07 3.06 6.82
N PHE A 43 3.27 2.35 5.70
CA PHE A 43 2.26 1.51 5.08
C PHE A 43 2.40 0.05 5.50
N GLU A 44 1.27 -0.63 5.50
CA GLU A 44 1.20 -2.08 5.61
C GLU A 44 0.44 -2.67 4.42
N VAL A 45 0.81 -3.89 4.04
CA VAL A 45 0.23 -4.62 2.92
C VAL A 45 -0.37 -5.95 3.35
N ARG A 46 -1.40 -6.39 2.63
CA ARG A 46 -1.79 -7.81 2.59
C ARG A 46 -1.46 -8.38 1.22
N ILE A 47 -0.77 -9.51 1.24
CA ILE A 47 -0.26 -10.17 0.04
C ILE A 47 -0.98 -11.50 -0.12
N CYS A 48 -1.34 -11.86 -1.35
CA CYS A 48 -1.79 -13.21 -1.63
C CYS A 48 -0.60 -14.17 -1.56
N LYS A 49 -0.63 -15.14 -0.65
CA LYS A 49 0.46 -16.11 -0.47
C LYS A 49 0.65 -17.04 -1.67
N ARG A 50 -0.33 -17.13 -2.58
CA ARG A 50 -0.28 -17.97 -3.78
C ARG A 50 0.39 -17.26 -4.96
N CYS A 51 -0.05 -16.04 -5.28
CA CYS A 51 0.42 -15.33 -6.48
C CYS A 51 1.33 -14.12 -6.19
N GLY A 52 1.62 -13.85 -4.91
CA GLY A 52 2.50 -12.75 -4.49
C GLY A 52 1.91 -11.35 -4.69
N LYS A 53 0.69 -11.22 -5.25
CA LYS A 53 0.08 -9.91 -5.50
C LYS A 53 -0.29 -9.21 -4.20
N ILE A 54 0.01 -7.92 -4.11
CA ILE A 54 -0.51 -7.04 -3.06
C ILE A 54 -2.01 -6.82 -3.32
N VAL A 55 -2.85 -7.25 -2.39
CA VAL A 55 -4.32 -7.19 -2.52
C VAL A 55 -4.89 -5.97 -1.82
N LYS A 56 -4.30 -5.56 -0.69
CA LYS A 56 -4.72 -4.35 0.04
C LYS A 56 -3.51 -3.61 0.60
N ARG A 57 -3.63 -2.28 0.68
CA ARG A 57 -2.68 -1.38 1.34
C ARG A 57 -3.42 -0.61 2.42
N ARG A 58 -2.80 -0.43 3.58
CA ARG A 58 -3.32 0.45 4.65
C ARG A 58 -2.21 1.33 5.22
N THR A 59 -2.61 2.41 5.84
CA THR A 59 -1.78 3.34 6.61
C THR A 59 -2.50 3.66 7.92
N HIS A 60 -1.92 4.53 8.73
CA HIS A 60 -2.52 4.98 9.98
C HIS A 60 -2.91 6.46 9.88
N CYS A 61 -4.03 6.85 10.49
CA CYS A 61 -4.46 8.24 10.51
C CYS A 61 -3.53 9.09 11.39
N ASP A 62 -2.97 10.19 10.86
CA ASP A 62 -2.02 11.04 11.62
C ASP A 62 -2.67 11.77 12.80
N THR A 63 -4.00 11.87 12.84
CA THR A 63 -4.71 12.50 13.96
C THR A 63 -5.09 11.53 15.07
N CYS A 64 -5.48 10.29 14.73
CA CYS A 64 -6.11 9.38 15.69
C CYS A 64 -5.51 7.97 15.72
N GLY A 65 -4.48 7.70 14.92
CA GLY A 65 -3.78 6.41 14.87
C GLY A 65 -4.59 5.26 14.26
N LYS A 66 -5.88 5.45 13.92
CA LYS A 66 -6.70 4.37 13.37
C LYS A 66 -6.17 3.89 12.01
N PRO A 67 -6.10 2.58 11.77
CA PRO A 67 -5.75 2.05 10.46
C PRO A 67 -6.81 2.42 9.43
N VAL A 68 -6.37 2.88 8.25
CA VAL A 68 -7.21 3.28 7.13
C VAL A 68 -6.65 2.67 5.85
N LEU A 69 -7.54 2.08 5.03
CA LEU A 69 -7.17 1.59 3.71
C LEU A 69 -6.75 2.78 2.83
N VAL A 70 -5.66 2.63 2.07
CA VAL A 70 -5.09 3.76 1.31
C VAL A 70 -6.11 4.33 0.31
N GLU A 71 -6.90 3.47 -0.33
CA GLU A 71 -7.97 3.87 -1.26
C GLU A 71 -9.13 4.65 -0.60
N LYS A 72 -9.20 4.66 0.73
CA LYS A 72 -10.20 5.41 1.52
C LYS A 72 -9.57 6.53 2.34
N ALA A 73 -8.25 6.65 2.33
CA ALA A 73 -7.54 7.67 3.07
C ALA A 73 -7.69 9.01 2.37
N ILE A 74 -7.87 10.06 3.16
CA ILE A 74 -7.76 11.44 2.67
C ILE A 74 -6.31 11.84 2.85
N GLU A 75 -5.62 12.13 1.77
CA GLU A 75 -4.23 12.61 1.81
C GLU A 75 -4.19 14.13 2.03
N GLY A 76 -3.14 14.61 2.70
CA GLY A 76 -2.84 16.03 2.79
C GLY A 76 -2.66 16.66 1.40
N ASP A 77 -2.95 17.96 1.29
CA ASP A 77 -2.93 18.70 0.03
C ASP A 77 -1.58 19.39 -0.27
N GLY A 78 -0.64 19.33 0.67
CA GLY A 78 0.65 20.04 0.61
C GLY A 78 0.56 21.55 0.83
N LYS A 79 -0.64 22.11 1.06
CA LYS A 79 -0.88 23.54 1.24
C LYS A 79 -1.32 23.84 2.66
N THR A 80 -2.44 23.23 3.05
CA THR A 80 -3.01 23.35 4.39
C THR A 80 -2.39 22.32 5.31
N VAL A 81 -2.10 21.13 4.77
CA VAL A 81 -1.58 20.00 5.50
C VAL A 81 -0.48 19.32 4.68
N PRO A 82 0.66 18.91 5.27
CA PRO A 82 1.78 18.32 4.51
C PRO A 82 1.37 17.11 3.67
N LEU A 83 1.99 16.98 2.48
CA LEU A 83 1.91 15.76 1.68
C LEU A 83 2.45 14.56 2.48
N GLY A 84 1.93 13.36 2.21
CA GLY A 84 2.30 12.15 2.93
C GLY A 84 1.67 12.01 4.32
N THR A 85 0.75 12.91 4.69
CA THR A 85 -0.19 12.72 5.81
C THR A 85 -1.49 12.10 5.30
N TYR A 86 -2.11 11.26 6.11
CA TYR A 86 -3.30 10.49 5.77
C TYR A 86 -4.33 10.55 6.91
N PHE A 87 -5.59 10.71 6.53
CA PHE A 87 -6.70 10.87 7.47
C PHE A 87 -7.82 9.88 7.18
N CYS A 88 -8.39 9.31 8.25
CA CYS A 88 -9.53 8.40 8.12
C CYS A 88 -10.87 9.13 7.85
N SER A 89 -10.91 10.45 8.03
CA SER A 89 -12.13 11.25 7.85
C SER A 89 -11.80 12.74 7.73
N LYS A 90 -12.72 13.51 7.12
CA LYS A 90 -12.64 14.98 7.05
C LYS A 90 -12.55 15.62 8.43
N LYS A 91 -13.17 15.01 9.46
CA LYS A 91 -13.09 15.48 10.85
C LYS A 91 -11.66 15.41 11.39
N CYS A 92 -10.95 14.31 11.12
CA CYS A 92 -9.55 14.17 11.52
C CYS A 92 -8.64 15.16 10.78
N LEU A 93 -8.84 15.32 9.47
CA LEU A 93 -8.13 16.33 8.68
C LEU A 93 -8.28 17.75 9.27
N LYS A 94 -9.52 18.18 9.54
CA LYS A 94 -9.80 19.51 10.13
C LYS A 94 -9.09 19.69 11.47
N ARG A 95 -9.23 18.72 12.38
CA ARG A 95 -8.57 18.74 13.69
C ARG A 95 -7.05 18.82 13.57
N TYR A 96 -6.46 18.11 12.61
CA TYR A 96 -5.02 18.18 12.37
C TYR A 96 -4.61 19.57 11.88
N ALA A 97 -5.33 20.13 10.91
CA ALA A 97 -5.07 21.47 10.39
C ALA A 97 -5.24 22.58 11.43
N GLU A 98 -6.21 22.44 12.35
CA GLU A 98 -6.41 23.37 13.47
C GLU A 98 -5.23 23.36 14.44
N ASN A 99 -4.64 22.19 14.70
CA ASN A 99 -3.51 22.04 15.62
C ASN A 99 -2.16 22.52 15.02
N LEU A 100 -2.09 22.81 13.73
CA LEU A 100 -0.89 23.34 13.07
C LEU A 100 -0.77 24.87 13.18
N LYS A 101 -1.85 25.56 13.58
CA LYS A 101 -1.91 27.01 13.74
C LYS A 101 -1.52 27.40 15.16
#